data_AF-A0A7R9SZD4-F1
#
_entry.id   AF-A0A7R9SZD4-F1
#
_cell.length_a   1.000
_cell.length_b   1.000
_cell.length_c   1.000
_cell.angle_alpha   90.00
_cell.angle_beta   90.00
_cell.angle_gamma   90.00
#
_symmetry.space_group_name_H-M   'P 1'
#
loop_
_entity.id
_entity.type
_entity.pdbx_description
1 polymer ?
#
loop_
_entity_poly.entity_id
_entity_poly.type
_entity_poly.pdbx_seq_one_letter_code
_entity_poly.pdbx_strand_id
1 'polypeptide(L)'
;SLHDALCVLTSTVKDSRVIYGGGCSEMIMSKAVEELAAKTPGKRSLAMECFAKALRAIPTIICDNGGLDSSELVSQMRAAHAAGKKNTGINILTGEVGDMQQCGVVECFRVKQQ
;
A
#
# COMPACT_ATOMS: atom_id res chain seq x y z
N SER A 1 12.39 -14.79 9.64
CA SER A 1 12.51 -15.65 10.84
C SER A 1 11.32 -16.61 10.89
N LEU A 2 11.50 -17.88 11.32
CA LEU A 2 10.40 -18.88 11.39
C LEU A 2 9.26 -18.41 12.32
N HIS A 3 9.63 -17.70 13.39
CA HIS A 3 8.69 -17.17 14.36
C HIS A 3 7.67 -16.21 13.72
N ASP A 4 8.16 -15.26 12.88
CA ASP A 4 7.29 -14.28 12.22
C ASP A 4 6.31 -14.96 11.27
N ALA A 5 6.77 -15.98 10.53
CA ALA A 5 5.91 -16.75 9.63
C ALA A 5 4.80 -17.48 10.40
N LEU A 6 5.13 -18.10 11.55
CA LEU A 6 4.14 -18.76 12.41
C LEU A 6 3.14 -17.77 13.01
N CYS A 7 3.59 -16.59 13.43
CA CYS A 7 2.71 -15.53 13.94
C CYS A 7 1.73 -15.02 12.88
N VAL A 8 2.19 -14.82 11.64
CA VAL A 8 1.32 -14.42 10.52
C VAL A 8 0.33 -15.53 10.18
N LEU A 9 0.77 -16.78 10.06
CA LEU A 9 -0.12 -17.91 9.78
C LEU A 9 -1.19 -18.06 10.88
N THR A 10 -0.81 -17.94 12.15
CA THR A 10 -1.75 -17.99 13.28
C THR A 10 -2.77 -16.84 13.23
N SER A 11 -2.34 -15.66 12.81
CA SER A 11 -3.22 -14.49 12.64
C SER A 11 -4.17 -14.65 11.47
N THR A 12 -3.71 -15.24 10.36
CA THR A 12 -4.53 -15.56 9.18
C THR A 12 -5.55 -16.66 9.45
N VAL A 13 -5.22 -17.66 10.29
CA VAL A 13 -6.21 -18.66 10.73
C VAL A 13 -7.31 -18.03 11.59
N LYS A 14 -6.97 -17.00 12.37
CA LYS A 14 -7.94 -16.25 13.20
C LYS A 14 -8.76 -15.23 12.40
N ASP A 15 -8.20 -14.71 11.31
CA ASP A 15 -8.87 -13.77 10.40
C ASP A 15 -8.49 -14.11 8.95
N SER A 16 -9.43 -14.71 8.22
CA SER A 16 -9.23 -15.20 6.86
C SER A 16 -9.15 -14.10 5.81
N ARG A 17 -9.26 -12.82 6.21
CA ARG A 17 -9.16 -11.69 5.28
C ARG A 17 -7.70 -11.42 4.91
N VAL A 18 -7.46 -11.38 3.61
CA VAL A 18 -6.15 -11.05 3.02
C VAL A 18 -6.26 -9.77 2.20
N ILE A 19 -5.14 -9.08 2.09
CA ILE A 19 -4.96 -7.86 1.31
C ILE A 19 -3.70 -7.97 0.47
N TYR A 20 -3.52 -7.06 -0.47
CA TYR A 20 -2.35 -7.04 -1.34
C TYR A 20 -1.20 -6.25 -0.73
N GLY A 21 -0.01 -6.85 -0.76
CA GLY A 21 1.22 -6.24 -0.23
C GLY A 21 1.90 -5.30 -1.22
N GLY A 22 3.21 -5.11 -1.07
CA GLY A 22 4.02 -4.31 -2.00
C GLY A 22 3.62 -2.82 -2.03
N GLY A 23 3.11 -2.29 -0.93
CA GLY A 23 2.63 -0.91 -0.83
C GLY A 23 1.26 -0.64 -1.50
N CYS A 24 0.60 -1.70 -1.98
CA CYS A 24 -0.71 -1.62 -2.61
C CYS A 24 -1.78 -1.13 -1.62
N SER A 25 -1.86 -1.72 -0.43
CA SER A 25 -2.81 -1.33 0.62
C SER A 25 -2.71 0.14 1.01
N GLU A 26 -1.49 0.63 1.17
CA GLU A 26 -1.17 2.00 1.58
C GLU A 26 -1.57 3.00 0.49
N MET A 27 -1.39 2.64 -0.78
CA MET A 27 -1.82 3.49 -1.89
C MET A 27 -3.34 3.59 -1.99
N ILE A 28 -4.07 2.48 -1.77
CA ILE A 28 -5.54 2.50 -1.72
C ILE A 28 -6.02 3.40 -0.58
N MET A 29 -5.43 3.24 0.61
CA MET A 29 -5.79 4.06 1.77
C MET A 29 -5.46 5.54 1.54
N SER A 30 -4.30 5.83 0.95
CA SER A 30 -3.90 7.19 0.58
C SER A 30 -4.90 7.84 -0.37
N LYS A 31 -5.30 7.14 -1.43
CA LYS A 31 -6.34 7.61 -2.38
C LYS A 31 -7.66 7.88 -1.66
N ALA A 32 -8.13 6.94 -0.84
CA ALA A 32 -9.40 7.10 -0.11
C ALA A 32 -9.38 8.31 0.83
N VAL A 33 -8.26 8.54 1.52
CA VAL A 33 -8.08 9.70 2.39
C VAL A 33 -8.01 11.00 1.59
N GLU A 34 -7.31 11.04 0.44
CA GLU A 34 -7.27 12.21 -0.45
C GLU A 34 -8.67 12.58 -0.96
N GLU A 35 -9.47 11.60 -1.36
CA GLU A 35 -10.85 11.81 -1.82
C GLU A 35 -11.77 12.36 -0.70
N LEU A 36 -11.55 11.92 0.54
CA LEU A 36 -12.29 12.43 1.70
C LEU A 36 -11.77 13.81 2.15
N ALA A 37 -10.47 14.07 2.02
CA ALA A 37 -9.86 15.36 2.31
C ALA A 37 -10.42 16.45 1.39
N ALA A 38 -10.57 16.15 0.09
CA ALA A 38 -11.16 17.07 -0.89
C ALA A 38 -12.61 17.46 -0.59
N LYS A 39 -13.36 16.60 0.11
CA LYS A 39 -14.75 16.86 0.54
C LYS A 39 -14.83 17.54 1.90
N THR A 40 -13.74 17.59 2.66
CA THR A 40 -13.71 18.11 4.02
C THR A 40 -13.24 19.58 4.00
N PRO A 41 -14.02 20.53 4.53
CA PRO A 41 -13.62 21.94 4.53
C PRO A 41 -12.65 22.29 5.66
N GLY A 42 -11.83 23.32 5.40
CA GLY A 42 -10.98 23.97 6.41
C GLY A 42 -9.71 23.19 6.76
N LYS A 43 -9.14 23.50 7.93
CA LYS A 43 -7.84 22.98 8.38
C LYS A 43 -7.77 21.46 8.53
N ARG A 44 -8.92 20.79 8.67
CA ARG A 44 -9.00 19.33 8.75
C ARG A 44 -8.61 18.65 7.43
N SER A 45 -8.92 19.28 6.29
CA SER A 45 -8.51 18.81 4.96
C SER A 45 -7.00 18.65 4.87
N LEU A 46 -6.26 19.66 5.32
CA LEU A 46 -4.79 19.67 5.30
C LEU A 46 -4.21 18.53 6.14
N ALA A 47 -4.79 18.26 7.32
CA ALA A 47 -4.35 17.14 8.16
C ALA A 47 -4.58 15.78 7.47
N MET A 48 -5.71 15.62 6.78
CA MET A 48 -6.01 14.41 6.02
C MET A 48 -5.07 14.24 4.82
N GLU A 49 -4.78 15.31 4.08
CA GLU A 49 -3.81 15.28 2.99
C GLU A 49 -2.41 14.89 3.49
N CYS A 50 -1.98 15.44 4.63
CA CYS A 50 -0.71 15.05 5.25
C CYS A 50 -0.69 13.57 5.64
N PHE A 51 -1.80 13.04 6.17
CA PHE A 51 -1.92 11.62 6.48
C PHE A 51 -1.84 10.75 5.22
N ALA A 52 -2.53 11.14 4.14
CA ALA A 52 -2.44 10.44 2.87
C ALA A 52 -1.03 10.45 2.27
N LYS A 53 -0.29 11.57 2.40
CA LYS A 53 1.13 11.66 2.04
C LYS A 53 2.00 10.74 2.89
N ALA A 54 1.75 10.66 4.19
CA ALA A 54 2.47 9.76 5.09
C ALA A 54 2.27 8.29 4.72
N LEU A 55 1.06 7.89 4.32
CA LEU A 55 0.82 6.53 3.83
C LEU A 55 1.63 6.21 2.57
N ARG A 56 1.84 7.19 1.68
CA ARG A 56 2.69 7.03 0.49
C ARG A 56 4.18 6.91 0.79
N ALA A 57 4.63 7.28 2.00
CA ALA A 57 6.03 7.11 2.37
C ALA A 57 6.43 5.63 2.44
N ILE A 58 5.52 4.73 2.82
CA ILE A 58 5.79 3.29 2.91
C ILE A 58 6.20 2.72 1.55
N PRO A 59 5.43 2.85 0.46
CA PRO A 59 5.86 2.39 -0.85
C PRO A 59 7.10 3.11 -1.38
N THR A 60 7.28 4.41 -1.07
CA THR A 60 8.53 5.13 -1.39
C THR A 60 9.75 4.46 -0.76
N ILE A 61 9.67 4.15 0.55
CA ILE A 61 10.74 3.48 1.29
C ILE A 61 10.99 2.06 0.75
N ILE A 62 9.95 1.35 0.32
CA ILE A 62 10.10 0.04 -0.34
C ILE A 62 10.94 0.17 -1.62
N CYS A 63 10.63 1.17 -2.46
CA CYS A 63 11.41 1.43 -3.67
C CYS A 63 12.84 1.86 -3.36
N ASP A 64 13.04 2.78 -2.40
CA ASP A 64 14.36 3.28 -2.03
C ASP A 64 15.25 2.14 -1.50
N ASN A 65 14.70 1.28 -0.65
CA ASN A 65 15.40 0.08 -0.15
C ASN A 65 15.69 -0.93 -1.26
N GLY A 66 14.84 -0.97 -2.30
CA GLY A 66 15.06 -1.77 -3.50
C GLY A 66 16.07 -1.17 -4.48
N GLY A 67 16.58 0.04 -4.24
CA GLY A 67 17.44 0.77 -5.17
C GLY A 67 16.73 1.21 -6.47
N LEU A 68 15.41 1.34 -6.42
CA LEU A 68 14.57 1.71 -7.56
C LEU A 68 14.27 3.21 -7.56
N ASP A 69 13.84 3.74 -8.71
CA ASP A 69 13.33 5.11 -8.79
C ASP A 69 11.96 5.21 -8.10
N SER A 70 11.99 5.58 -6.83
CA SER A 70 10.79 5.71 -6.01
C SER A 70 9.85 6.83 -6.48
N SER A 71 10.38 7.87 -7.12
CA SER A 71 9.55 8.98 -7.63
C SER A 71 8.71 8.51 -8.81
N GLU A 72 9.33 7.81 -9.77
CA GLU A 72 8.65 7.30 -10.95
C GLU A 72 7.66 6.18 -10.59
N LEU A 73 8.09 5.18 -9.83
CA LEU A 73 7.24 4.02 -9.52
C LEU A 73 6.03 4.38 -8.64
N VAL A 74 6.21 5.28 -7.65
CA VAL A 74 5.08 5.73 -6.81
C VAL A 74 4.11 6.58 -7.62
N SER A 75 4.60 7.37 -8.58
CA SER A 75 3.76 8.13 -9.51
C SER A 75 2.92 7.21 -10.40
N GLN A 76 3.57 6.22 -11.03
CA GLN A 76 2.90 5.22 -11.86
C GLN A 76 1.87 4.41 -11.07
N MET A 77 2.23 3.97 -9.86
CA MET A 77 1.31 3.25 -8.98
C MET A 77 0.10 4.12 -8.61
N ARG A 78 0.31 5.39 -8.27
CA ARG A 78 -0.79 6.33 -7.98
C ARG A 78 -1.72 6.51 -9.19
N ALA A 79 -1.17 6.63 -10.40
CA ALA A 79 -1.96 6.73 -11.62
C ALA A 79 -2.78 5.45 -11.88
N ALA A 80 -2.19 4.27 -11.66
CA ALA A 80 -2.89 2.99 -11.80
C ALA A 80 -4.06 2.85 -10.81
N HIS A 81 -3.84 3.22 -9.55
CA HIS A 81 -4.89 3.24 -8.52
C HIS A 81 -5.97 4.28 -8.83
N ALA A 82 -5.60 5.44 -9.36
CA ALA A 82 -6.55 6.45 -9.84
C ALA A 82 -7.44 5.89 -10.96
N ALA A 83 -6.87 5.14 -11.90
CA ALA A 83 -7.57 4.44 -12.98
C ALA A 83 -8.41 3.22 -12.53
N GLY A 84 -8.46 2.93 -11.22
CA GLY A 84 -9.30 1.87 -10.66
C GLY A 84 -8.61 0.51 -10.48
N LYS A 85 -7.32 0.41 -10.80
CA LYS A 85 -6.54 -0.81 -10.57
C LYS A 85 -6.12 -0.89 -9.10
N LYS A 86 -6.94 -1.55 -8.28
CA LYS A 86 -6.74 -1.65 -6.82
C LYS A 86 -5.72 -2.70 -6.41
N ASN A 87 -5.31 -3.60 -7.30
CA ASN A 87 -4.38 -4.70 -6.95
C ASN A 87 -2.93 -4.36 -7.31
N THR A 88 -2.68 -3.11 -7.71
CA THR A 88 -1.40 -2.70 -8.23
C THR A 88 -0.42 -2.35 -7.10
N GLY A 89 0.77 -2.94 -7.11
CA GLY A 89 1.80 -2.74 -6.10
C GLY A 89 3.19 -2.71 -6.72
N ILE A 90 4.21 -2.45 -5.90
CA ILE A 90 5.61 -2.46 -6.32
C ILE A 90 6.12 -3.90 -6.28
N ASN A 91 6.61 -4.39 -7.42
CA ASN A 91 7.35 -5.64 -7.49
C ASN A 91 8.86 -5.34 -7.45
N ILE A 92 9.48 -5.60 -6.30
CA ILE A 92 10.91 -5.34 -6.08
C ILE A 92 11.79 -6.22 -6.97
N LEU A 93 11.33 -7.43 -7.34
CA LEU A 93 12.12 -8.37 -8.14
C LEU A 93 12.23 -7.93 -9.61
N THR A 94 11.16 -7.36 -10.16
CA THR A 94 11.15 -6.84 -11.53
C THR A 94 11.51 -5.37 -11.60
N GLY A 95 11.43 -4.65 -10.49
CA GLY A 95 11.66 -3.21 -10.43
C GLY A 95 10.50 -2.39 -11.01
N GLU A 96 9.32 -2.99 -11.16
CA GLU A 96 8.19 -2.39 -11.87
C GLU A 96 6.90 -2.45 -11.04
N VAL A 97 5.92 -1.64 -11.44
CA VAL A 97 4.58 -1.66 -10.88
C VAL A 97 3.77 -2.81 -11.50
N GLY A 98 3.27 -3.74 -10.69
CA GLY A 98 2.61 -4.96 -11.16
C GLY A 98 1.34 -5.32 -10.38
N ASP A 99 0.61 -6.34 -10.85
CA ASP A 99 -0.56 -6.88 -10.15
C ASP A 99 -0.13 -7.84 -9.03
N MET A 100 -0.33 -7.44 -7.78
CA MET A 100 0.06 -8.21 -6.60
C MET A 100 -0.71 -9.52 -6.46
N GLN A 101 -1.92 -9.61 -7.02
CA GLN A 101 -2.67 -10.86 -7.06
C GLN A 101 -1.97 -11.88 -7.95
N GLN A 102 -1.45 -11.44 -9.10
CA GLN A 102 -0.72 -12.31 -10.04
C GLN A 102 0.67 -12.67 -9.50
N CYS A 103 1.32 -11.73 -8.81
CA CYS A 103 2.59 -11.99 -8.13
C CYS A 103 2.45 -12.87 -6.87
N GLY A 104 1.23 -13.14 -6.40
CA GLY A 104 0.98 -13.92 -5.19
C GLY A 104 1.43 -13.23 -3.90
N VAL A 105 1.60 -11.90 -3.92
CA VAL A 105 2.07 -11.11 -2.77
C VAL A 105 0.87 -10.66 -1.96
N VAL A 106 0.53 -11.46 -0.94
CA VAL A 106 -0.60 -11.22 -0.03
C VAL A 106 -0.13 -11.01 1.40
N GLU A 107 -0.83 -10.13 2.10
CA GLU A 107 -0.61 -9.82 3.51
C GLU A 107 -1.89 -10.08 4.32
N CYS A 108 -1.73 -10.38 5.61
CA CYS A 108 -2.86 -10.61 6.52
C CYS A 108 -3.50 -9.26 6.87
N PHE A 109 -4.82 -9.16 6.75
CA PHE A 109 -5.54 -7.91 7.05
C PHE A 109 -5.27 -7.39 8.47
N ARG A 110 -5.20 -8.29 9.45
CA ARG A 110 -4.92 -7.93 10.86
C ARG A 110 -3.63 -7.15 11.05
N VAL A 111 -2.61 -7.44 10.24
CA VAL A 111 -1.29 -6.79 10.37
C VAL A 111 -1.36 -5.31 9.98
N LYS A 112 -2.26 -4.92 9.07
CA LYS A 112 -2.47 -3.50 8.71
C LYS A 112 -3.50 -2.78 9.55
N GLN A 113 -4.36 -3.51 10.25
CA GLN A 113 -5.35 -2.91 11.14
C GLN A 113 -4.73 -2.41 12.46
N GLN A 114 -3.67 -3.07 12.92
CA GLN A 114 -2.99 -2.79 14.18
C GLN A 114 -2.05 -1.58 14.08
#